data_AF-A0A5E4UQR9-F1
#
_entry.id   AF-A0A5E4UQR9-F1
#
_cell.length_a   1.000
_cell.length_b   1.000
_cell.length_c   1.000
_cell.angle_alpha   90.00
_cell.angle_beta   90.00
_cell.angle_gamma   90.00
#
_symmetry.space_group_name_H-M   'P 1'
#
loop_
_entity.id
_entity.type
_entity.pdbx_description
1 polymer ?
#
loop_
_entity_poly.entity_id
_entity_poly.type
_entity_poly.pdbx_seq_one_letter_code
_entity_poly.pdbx_strand_id
1 'polypeptide(L)'
;MTTSDLDVLVPQTQSLEIAGQRLTISPLVIGELPAMLKAVRPFAEQLTGEPDWLALLCEHGDSLLTALALASRRPREWVDALALDDAITLAATVFEVNADFFVHRVAPKVSTLAQSLSGRLAGATPSPA
;
A
#
# COMPACT_ATOMS: atom_id res chain seq x y z
N MET A 1 30.07 12.11 -2.65
CA MET A 1 29.10 12.14 -3.76
C MET A 1 27.74 12.41 -3.15
N THR A 2 27.15 13.55 -3.50
CA THR A 2 25.89 14.05 -2.94
C THR A 2 24.72 13.33 -3.60
N THR A 3 24.19 12.29 -2.93
CA THR A 3 22.89 11.73 -3.27
C THR A 3 21.87 12.84 -3.06
N SER A 4 21.25 13.29 -4.15
CA SER A 4 20.46 14.52 -4.17
C SER A 4 19.15 14.29 -3.42
N ASP A 5 18.70 15.26 -2.61
CA ASP A 5 17.40 15.28 -1.92
C ASP A 5 16.19 15.06 -2.88
N LEU A 6 16.42 15.09 -4.19
CA LEU A 6 15.45 14.75 -5.24
C LEU A 6 15.15 13.24 -5.36
N ASP A 7 16.05 12.35 -4.95
CA ASP A 7 15.81 10.89 -4.96
C ASP A 7 14.76 10.46 -3.92
N VAL A 8 14.47 11.34 -2.95
CA VAL A 8 13.42 11.16 -1.93
C VAL A 8 12.01 11.28 -2.53
N LEU A 9 11.87 11.85 -3.74
CA LEU A 9 10.58 12.15 -4.36
C LEU A 9 10.08 11.10 -5.37
N VAL A 10 10.92 10.16 -5.83
CA VAL A 10 10.52 9.15 -6.83
C VAL A 10 9.99 7.90 -6.11
N PRO A 11 8.74 7.45 -6.34
CA PRO A 11 8.20 6.22 -5.76
C PRO A 11 9.16 5.06 -6.04
N GLN A 12 9.63 4.36 -5.01
CA GLN A 12 10.56 3.25 -5.22
C GLN A 12 9.78 2.08 -5.80
N THR A 13 10.06 1.78 -7.07
CA THR A 13 9.48 0.62 -7.75
C THR A 13 10.43 -0.55 -7.66
N GLN A 14 9.90 -1.74 -7.40
CA GLN A 14 10.69 -2.97 -7.35
C GLN A 14 10.35 -3.84 -8.56
N SER A 15 11.39 -4.34 -9.24
CA SER A 15 11.23 -5.27 -10.34
C SER A 15 11.41 -6.70 -9.84
N LEU A 16 10.56 -7.60 -10.33
CA LEU A 16 10.55 -9.00 -9.93
C LEU A 16 10.24 -9.89 -11.14
N GLU A 17 10.80 -11.11 -11.14
CA GLU A 17 10.51 -12.13 -12.14
C GLU A 17 9.62 -13.18 -11.45
N ILE A 18 8.35 -13.26 -11.85
CA ILE A 18 7.36 -14.21 -11.30
C ILE A 18 6.66 -14.91 -12.46
N ALA A 19 6.46 -16.23 -12.37
CA ALA A 19 5.80 -17.03 -13.40
C ALA A 19 6.38 -16.78 -14.82
N GLY A 20 7.70 -16.58 -14.92
CA GLY A 20 8.39 -16.29 -16.18
C GLY A 20 8.10 -14.91 -16.79
N GLN A 21 7.51 -13.99 -16.02
CA GLN A 21 7.24 -12.62 -16.44
C GLN A 21 7.95 -11.63 -15.54
N ARG A 22 8.50 -10.57 -16.16
CA ARG A 22 8.99 -9.39 -15.43
C ARG A 22 7.81 -8.52 -15.02
N LEU A 23 7.67 -8.28 -13.73
CA LEU A 23 6.72 -7.36 -13.12
C LEU A 23 7.46 -6.17 -12.51
N THR A 24 6.79 -5.02 -12.52
CA THR A 24 7.22 -3.83 -11.78
C THR A 24 6.14 -3.48 -10.77
N ILE A 25 6.46 -3.62 -9.49
CA ILE A 25 5.59 -3.21 -8.40
C ILE A 25 5.92 -1.77 -8.05
N SER A 26 4.88 -0.96 -7.94
CA SER A 26 5.00 0.45 -7.57
C SER A 26 3.99 0.78 -6.48
N PRO A 27 4.20 1.88 -5.74
CA PRO A 27 3.21 2.34 -4.78
C PRO A 27 1.84 2.59 -5.43
N LEU A 28 0.79 2.41 -4.64
CA LEU A 28 -0.59 2.68 -5.05
C LEU A 28 -0.80 4.16 -5.38
N VAL A 29 -1.55 4.42 -6.45
CA VAL A 29 -2.01 5.78 -6.77
C VAL A 29 -3.40 6.05 -6.21
N ILE A 30 -3.78 7.33 -6.10
CA ILE A 30 -5.07 7.75 -5.52
C ILE A 30 -6.29 7.10 -6.19
N GLY A 31 -6.22 6.81 -7.50
CA GLY A 31 -7.30 6.14 -8.24
C GLY A 31 -7.46 4.66 -7.89
N GLU A 32 -6.42 4.02 -7.33
CA GLU A 32 -6.42 2.60 -6.95
C GLU A 32 -6.85 2.40 -5.49
N LEU A 33 -6.67 3.43 -4.65
CA LEU A 33 -6.95 3.36 -3.21
C LEU A 33 -8.39 2.92 -2.88
N PRO A 34 -9.46 3.43 -3.52
CA PRO A 34 -10.82 2.99 -3.20
C PRO A 34 -11.03 1.48 -3.41
N ALA A 35 -10.49 0.95 -4.51
CA ALA A 35 -10.59 -0.48 -4.81
C ALA A 35 -9.74 -1.31 -3.84
N MET A 36 -8.51 -0.86 -3.54
CA MET A 36 -7.63 -1.53 -2.58
C MET A 36 -8.24 -1.58 -1.18
N LEU A 37 -8.74 -0.45 -0.67
CA LEU A 37 -9.38 -0.40 0.65
C LEU A 37 -10.60 -1.31 0.72
N LYS A 38 -11.41 -1.37 -0.35
CA LYS A 38 -12.54 -2.30 -0.43
C LYS A 38 -12.09 -3.77 -0.40
N ALA A 39 -10.98 -4.10 -1.07
CA ALA A 39 -10.43 -5.45 -1.08
C ALA A 39 -9.85 -5.85 0.28
N VAL A 40 -9.16 -4.95 0.97
CA VAL A 40 -8.50 -5.22 2.26
C VAL A 40 -9.47 -5.19 3.44
N ARG A 41 -10.55 -4.39 3.36
CA ARG A 41 -11.53 -4.19 4.46
C ARG A 41 -11.97 -5.47 5.19
N PRO A 42 -12.26 -6.60 4.52
CA PRO A 42 -12.72 -7.82 5.21
C PRO A 42 -11.71 -8.40 6.21
N PHE A 43 -10.41 -8.21 5.98
CA PHE A 43 -9.33 -8.79 6.77
C PHE A 43 -8.36 -7.75 7.35
N ALA A 44 -8.71 -6.47 7.30
CA ALA A 44 -7.82 -5.38 7.71
C ALA A 44 -7.35 -5.51 9.18
N GLU A 45 -8.23 -5.99 10.06
CA GLU A 45 -7.91 -6.20 11.48
C GLU A 45 -6.92 -7.36 11.68
N GLN A 46 -7.01 -8.42 10.85
CA GLN A 46 -6.11 -9.58 10.91
C GLN A 46 -4.68 -9.27 10.44
N LEU A 47 -4.47 -8.14 9.75
CA LEU A 47 -3.14 -7.66 9.40
C LEU A 47 -2.43 -6.91 10.53
N THR A 48 -3.11 -6.66 11.66
CA THR A 48 -2.52 -5.97 12.80
C THR A 48 -1.76 -6.94 13.72
N GLY A 49 -0.53 -6.58 14.11
CA GLY A 49 0.30 -7.46 14.94
C GLY A 49 0.96 -8.57 14.12
N GLU A 50 0.88 -9.82 14.62
CA GLU A 50 1.37 -11.02 13.93
C GLU A 50 0.19 -11.75 13.27
N PRO A 51 0.05 -11.69 11.93
CA PRO A 51 -1.11 -12.27 11.25
C PRO A 51 -1.13 -13.80 11.31
N ASP A 52 -2.29 -14.40 11.64
CA ASP A 52 -2.55 -15.81 11.37
C ASP A 52 -2.89 -15.99 9.88
N TRP A 53 -1.85 -16.28 9.09
CA TRP A 53 -1.96 -16.43 7.65
C TRP A 53 -2.89 -17.57 7.22
N LEU A 54 -2.96 -18.65 8.00
CA LEU A 54 -3.82 -19.79 7.66
C LEU A 54 -5.29 -19.42 7.88
N ALA A 55 -5.62 -18.79 9.01
CA ALA A 55 -6.97 -18.29 9.27
C ALA A 55 -7.39 -17.26 8.22
N LEU A 56 -6.51 -16.30 7.90
CA LEU A 56 -6.78 -15.27 6.89
C LEU A 56 -7.03 -15.89 5.51
N LEU A 57 -6.23 -16.87 5.07
CA LEU A 57 -6.44 -17.56 3.79
C LEU A 57 -7.75 -18.36 3.78
N CYS A 58 -8.08 -19.03 4.88
CA CYS A 58 -9.33 -19.80 5.00
C CYS A 58 -10.58 -18.91 4.97
N GLU A 59 -10.54 -17.75 5.63
CA GLU A 59 -11.73 -16.88 5.80
C GLU A 59 -11.84 -15.79 4.73
N HIS A 60 -10.70 -15.30 4.25
CA HIS A 60 -10.60 -14.10 3.41
C HIS A 60 -9.67 -14.25 2.21
N GLY A 61 -9.28 -15.48 1.84
CA GLY A 61 -8.37 -15.76 0.73
C GLY A 61 -8.74 -15.05 -0.57
N ASP A 62 -10.02 -15.05 -0.98
CA ASP A 62 -10.48 -14.34 -2.18
C ASP A 62 -10.24 -12.83 -2.13
N SER A 63 -10.42 -12.24 -0.94
CA SER A 63 -10.21 -10.80 -0.74
C SER A 63 -8.72 -10.49 -0.77
N LEU A 64 -7.87 -11.34 -0.17
CA LEU A 64 -6.43 -11.23 -0.24
C LEU A 64 -5.91 -11.32 -1.69
N LEU A 65 -6.35 -12.33 -2.44
CA LEU A 65 -5.95 -12.51 -3.85
C LEU A 65 -6.40 -11.34 -4.73
N THR A 66 -7.58 -10.78 -4.44
CA THR A 66 -8.06 -9.55 -5.10
C THR A 66 -7.16 -8.35 -4.77
N ALA A 67 -6.74 -8.20 -3.52
CA ALA A 67 -5.81 -7.15 -3.11
C ALA A 67 -4.44 -7.29 -3.83
N LEU A 68 -3.90 -8.51 -3.93
CA LEU A 68 -2.66 -8.78 -4.66
C LEU A 68 -2.79 -8.48 -6.16
N ALA A 69 -3.93 -8.83 -6.78
CA ALA A 69 -4.20 -8.50 -8.18
C ALA A 69 -4.21 -6.98 -8.42
N LEU A 70 -4.84 -6.22 -7.53
CA LEU A 70 -4.87 -4.75 -7.59
C LEU A 70 -3.46 -4.16 -7.42
N ALA A 71 -2.71 -4.62 -6.41
CA ALA A 71 -1.37 -4.09 -6.12
C ALA A 71 -0.35 -4.40 -7.22
N SER A 72 -0.45 -5.59 -7.82
CA SER A 72 0.41 -6.04 -8.91
C SER A 72 -0.03 -5.56 -10.29
N ARG A 73 -1.24 -4.97 -10.39
CA ARG A 73 -1.89 -4.58 -11.65
C ARG A 73 -1.98 -5.74 -12.64
N ARG A 74 -2.26 -6.94 -12.12
CA ARG A 74 -2.46 -8.15 -12.91
C ARG A 74 -3.91 -8.63 -12.82
N PRO A 75 -4.40 -9.35 -13.83
CA PRO A 75 -5.70 -10.00 -13.76
C PRO A 75 -5.78 -10.96 -12.57
N ARG A 76 -6.97 -11.08 -11.95
CA ARG A 76 -7.20 -11.99 -10.83
C ARG A 76 -6.84 -13.45 -11.18
N GLU A 77 -7.23 -13.90 -12.37
CA GLU A 77 -6.92 -15.23 -12.89
C GLU A 77 -5.41 -15.52 -12.98
N TRP A 78 -4.58 -14.49 -13.20
CA TRP A 78 -3.14 -14.65 -13.24
C TRP A 78 -2.58 -14.88 -11.84
N VAL A 79 -3.11 -14.18 -10.84
CA VAL A 79 -2.74 -14.36 -9.43
C VAL A 79 -3.19 -15.73 -8.91
N ASP A 80 -4.39 -16.18 -9.28
CA ASP A 80 -4.95 -17.47 -8.88
C ASP A 80 -4.10 -18.66 -9.40
N ALA A 81 -3.39 -18.47 -10.52
CA ALA A 81 -2.57 -19.48 -11.15
C ALA A 81 -1.11 -19.50 -10.64
N LEU A 82 -0.74 -18.60 -9.72
CA LEU A 82 0.63 -18.55 -9.20
C LEU A 82 0.97 -19.79 -8.38
N ALA A 83 2.21 -20.24 -8.51
CA ALA A 83 2.79 -21.13 -7.51
C ALA A 83 2.84 -20.42 -6.15
N LEU A 84 2.76 -21.19 -5.06
CA LEU A 84 2.73 -20.63 -3.71
C LEU A 84 3.96 -19.76 -3.41
N ASP A 85 5.15 -20.19 -3.82
CA ASP A 85 6.40 -19.45 -3.61
C ASP A 85 6.41 -18.10 -4.37
N ASP A 86 5.86 -18.10 -5.58
CA ASP A 86 5.68 -16.89 -6.38
C ASP A 86 4.66 -15.96 -5.73
N ALA A 87 3.54 -16.48 -5.23
CA ALA A 87 2.53 -15.69 -4.52
C ALA A 87 3.09 -15.05 -3.23
N ILE A 88 3.92 -15.79 -2.47
CA ILE A 88 4.59 -15.27 -1.28
C ILE A 88 5.55 -14.13 -1.66
N THR A 89 6.36 -14.33 -2.70
CA THR A 89 7.29 -13.32 -3.20
C THR A 89 6.54 -12.06 -3.64
N LEU A 90 5.45 -12.22 -4.38
CA LEU A 90 4.61 -11.11 -4.80
C LEU A 90 4.04 -10.33 -3.61
N ALA A 91 3.48 -11.04 -2.63
CA ALA A 91 2.90 -10.44 -1.44
C ALA A 91 3.95 -9.65 -0.66
N ALA A 92 5.12 -10.25 -0.40
CA ALA A 92 6.21 -9.59 0.31
C ALA A 92 6.63 -8.27 -0.37
N THR A 93 6.86 -8.31 -1.68
CA THR A 93 7.23 -7.09 -2.44
C THR A 93 6.11 -6.05 -2.46
N VAL A 94 4.85 -6.47 -2.57
CA VAL A 94 3.70 -5.56 -2.48
C VAL A 94 3.66 -4.86 -1.12
N PHE A 95 3.85 -5.60 -0.02
CA PHE A 95 3.87 -5.02 1.31
C PHE A 95 5.06 -4.07 1.49
N GLU A 96 6.27 -4.46 1.08
CA GLU A 96 7.48 -3.63 1.19
C GLU A 96 7.31 -2.29 0.47
N VAL A 97 6.95 -2.32 -0.82
CA VAL A 97 6.80 -1.12 -1.65
C VAL A 97 5.66 -0.20 -1.13
N ASN A 98 4.56 -0.78 -0.63
CA ASN A 98 3.43 0.01 -0.16
C ASN A 98 3.57 0.50 1.29
N ALA A 99 4.11 -0.30 2.20
CA ALA A 99 4.33 0.09 3.59
C ALA A 99 5.34 1.24 3.68
N ASP A 100 6.46 1.15 2.96
CA ASP A 100 7.47 2.20 2.94
C ASP A 100 6.91 3.52 2.39
N PHE A 101 6.08 3.45 1.36
CA PHE A 101 5.39 4.62 0.82
C PHE A 101 4.43 5.26 1.84
N PHE A 102 3.62 4.46 2.53
CA PHE A 102 2.66 4.96 3.50
C PHE A 102 3.33 5.60 4.72
N VAL A 103 4.29 4.89 5.34
CA VAL A 103 4.96 5.32 6.58
C VAL A 103 5.89 6.50 6.33
N HIS A 104 6.74 6.42 5.31
CA HIS A 104 7.82 7.39 5.13
C HIS A 104 7.42 8.59 4.25
N ARG A 105 6.32 8.51 3.48
CA ARG A 105 5.99 9.56 2.49
C ARG A 105 4.59 10.13 2.60
N VAL A 106 3.56 9.30 2.79
CA VAL A 106 2.16 9.76 2.83
C VAL A 106 1.79 10.28 4.22
N ALA A 107 1.99 9.49 5.28
CA ALA A 107 1.59 9.85 6.63
C ALA A 107 2.17 11.21 7.09
N PRO A 108 3.45 11.53 6.84
CA PRO A 108 4.00 12.84 7.19
C PRO A 108 3.29 14.00 6.48
N LYS A 109 3.05 13.87 5.17
CA LYS A 109 2.40 14.93 4.35
C LYS A 109 0.97 15.19 4.78
N VAL A 110 0.22 14.13 5.07
CA VAL A 110 -1.16 14.24 5.57
C VAL A 110 -1.18 14.91 6.95
N SER A 111 -0.25 14.54 7.83
CA SER A 111 -0.12 15.16 9.16
C SER A 111 0.22 16.66 9.05
N THR A 112 1.20 17.02 8.21
CA THR A 112 1.55 18.43 7.96
C THR A 112 0.37 19.23 7.40
N LEU A 113 -0.38 18.66 6.44
CA LEU A 113 -1.55 19.31 5.89
C LEU A 113 -2.62 19.53 6.97
N ALA A 114 -2.93 18.51 7.77
CA ALA A 114 -3.89 18.59 8.86
C ALA A 114 -3.48 19.64 9.90
N GLN A 115 -2.21 19.69 10.29
CA GLN A 115 -1.67 20.71 11.20
C GLN A 115 -1.79 22.12 10.62
N SER A 116 -1.50 22.30 9.32
CA SER A 116 -1.60 23.60 8.64
C SER A 116 -3.05 24.11 8.58
N LEU A 117 -4.01 23.23 8.30
CA LEU A 117 -5.43 23.56 8.27
C LEU A 117 -5.94 23.94 9.67
N SER A 118 -5.62 23.14 10.68
CA SER A 118 -5.97 23.42 12.08
C SER A 118 -5.39 24.75 12.57
N GLY A 119 -4.12 25.05 12.24
CA GLY A 119 -3.49 26.33 12.60
C GLY A 119 -4.17 27.54 11.93
N ARG A 120 -4.57 27.41 10.65
CA ARG A 120 -5.30 28.48 9.95
C ARG A 120 -6.71 28.69 10.50
N LEU A 121 -7.40 27.64 10.89
CA LEU A 121 -8.73 27.72 11.51
C LEU A 121 -8.67 28.30 12.93
N ALA A 122 -7.66 27.93 13.72
CA ALA A 122 -7.45 28.47 15.07
C ALA A 122 -7.02 29.95 15.06
N GLY A 123 -6.27 30.39 14.06
CA GLY A 123 -5.92 31.81 13.87
C GLY A 123 -7.04 32.68 13.29
N ALA A 124 -8.13 32.08 12.81
CA ALA A 124 -9.27 32.78 12.21
C ALA A 124 -10.39 33.13 13.20
N THR A 125 -10.31 32.68 14.45
CA THR A 125 -11.21 33.12 15.53
C THR A 125 -10.73 34.44 16.13
N PRO A 126 -11.43 35.58 15.95
CA PRO A 126 -11.10 36.82 16.67
C PRO A 126 -11.49 36.65 18.15
N SER A 127 -10.65 37.14 19.07
CA SER A 127 -11.08 37.33 20.46
C SER A 127 -12.25 38.31 20.51
N PRO A 128 -13.35 38.00 21.23
CA PRO A 128 -14.37 38.99 21.49
C PRO A 128 -13.79 40.08 22.40
N ALA A 129 -13.94 41.33 21.98
CA ALA A 129 -13.65 42.52 22.79
C ALA A 129 -14.80 42.81 23.76
#